data_AF-A0A453GJT6-F1
#
_entry.id   AF-A0A453GJT6-F1
#
_cell.length_a   1.000
_cell.length_b   1.000
_cell.length_c   1.000
_cell.angle_alpha   90.00
_cell.angle_beta   90.00
_cell.angle_gamma   90.00
#
_symmetry.space_group_name_H-M   'P 1'
#
loop_
_entity.id
_entity.type
_entity.pdbx_description
1 polymer ?
#
loop_
_entity_poly.entity_id
_entity_poly.type
_entity_poly.pdbx_seq_one_letter_code
_entity_poly.pdbx_strand_id
1 'polypeptide(L)' 'MEYIWRTRFYVVFVKDLDRAYFEIWKRIKGQTSFRDALQEVCTENLVPSRQKTLKAELQRPGGFLQLE' A
#
# COMPACT_ATOMS: atom_id res chain seq x y z
N MET A 1 9.42 20.58 -20.41
CA MET A 1 9.83 19.17 -20.25
C MET A 1 9.64 18.64 -18.83
N GLU A 2 9.78 19.45 -17.77
CA GLU A 2 9.65 19.04 -16.37
C GLU A 2 8.27 18.43 -16.01
N TYR A 3 7.20 18.99 -16.57
CA TYR A 3 5.82 18.52 -16.39
C TYR A 3 5.60 17.09 -16.91
N ILE A 4 6.24 16.71 -18.02
CA ILE A 4 6.11 15.36 -18.60
C ILE A 4 6.70 14.31 -17.66
N TRP A 5 7.87 14.61 -17.07
CA TRP A 5 8.51 13.72 -16.10
C TRP A 5 7.68 13.60 -14.83
N ARG A 6 7.17 14.71 -14.30
CA ARG A 6 6.33 14.69 -13.10
C ARG A 6 5.06 13.86 -13.31
N THR A 7 4.40 13.99 -14.45
CA THR A 7 3.22 13.17 -14.79
C THR A 7 3.58 11.69 -14.94
N ARG A 8 4.70 11.36 -15.60
CA ARG A 8 5.15 9.96 -15.73
C ARG A 8 5.45 9.32 -14.38
N PHE A 9 6.16 10.02 -13.50
CA PHE A 9 6.43 9.54 -12.14
C PHE A 9 5.14 9.37 -11.34
N TYR A 10 4.20 10.30 -11.45
CA TYR A 10 2.91 10.20 -10.79
C TYR A 10 2.09 8.99 -11.27
N VAL A 11 2.06 8.72 -12.58
CA VAL A 11 1.36 7.54 -13.13
C VAL A 11 1.97 6.24 -12.60
N VAL A 12 3.30 6.13 -12.57
CA VAL A 12 3.98 4.96 -11.99
C VAL A 12 3.63 4.81 -10.50
N PHE A 13 3.67 5.91 -9.75
CA PHE A 13 3.33 5.93 -8.33
C PHE A 13 1.90 5.49 -8.04
N VAL A 14 0.93 5.94 -8.83
CA VAL A 14 -0.49 5.57 -8.69
C VAL A 14 -0.73 4.12 -9.10
N LYS A 15 -0.12 3.64 -10.18
CA LYS A 15 -0.24 2.21 -10.57
C LYS A 15 0.32 1.28 -9.48
N ASP A 16 1.41 1.69 -8.85
CA ASP A 16 2.01 0.93 -7.76
C ASP A 16 1.13 0.95 -6.49
N LEU A 17 0.42 2.07 -6.23
CA LEU A 17 -0.60 2.13 -5.17
C LEU A 17 -1.76 1.18 -5.46
N ASP A 18 -2.31 1.25 -6.68
CA ASP A 18 -3.45 0.48 -7.11
C ASP A 18 -3.19 -1.03 -6.93
N ARG A 19 -2.00 -1.48 -7.35
CA ARG A 19 -1.55 -2.86 -7.14
C ARG A 19 -1.44 -3.22 -5.66
N ALA A 20 -0.91 -2.33 -4.83
CA ALA A 20 -0.80 -2.58 -3.39
C ALA A 20 -2.17 -2.72 -2.72
N TYR A 21 -3.10 -1.81 -3.00
CA TYR A 21 -4.46 -1.87 -2.49
C TYR A 21 -5.20 -3.11 -2.99
N PHE A 22 -5.00 -3.51 -4.24
CA PHE A 22 -5.60 -4.72 -4.78
C PHE A 22 -5.16 -5.99 -4.03
N GLU A 23 -3.87 -6.14 -3.74
CA GLU A 23 -3.36 -7.28 -2.97
C GLU A 23 -3.86 -7.27 -1.51
N ILE A 24 -3.94 -6.09 -0.88
CA ILE A 24 -4.53 -5.94 0.46
C ILE A 24 -6.01 -6.33 0.44
N TRP A 25 -6.78 -5.81 -0.53
CA TRP A 25 -8.21 -6.08 -0.65
C TRP A 25 -8.54 -7.54 -0.93
N LYS A 26 -7.70 -8.21 -1.72
CA LYS A 26 -7.81 -9.65 -1.98
C LYS A 26 -7.69 -10.47 -0.68
N ARG A 27 -6.84 -10.04 0.26
CA ARG A 27 -6.65 -10.70 1.56
C ARG A 27 -7.70 -10.36 2.59
N ILE A 28 -8.22 -9.13 2.59
CA ILE A 28 -9.34 -8.73 3.45
C ILE A 28 -10.57 -9.61 3.24
N LYS A 29 -10.81 -10.10 2.01
CA LYS A 29 -11.89 -11.05 1.76
C LYS A 29 -11.80 -12.36 2.57
N GLY A 30 -10.62 -12.69 3.11
CA GLY A 30 -10.39 -13.85 3.97
C GLY A 30 -9.93 -13.52 5.39
N GLN A 31 -9.81 -12.24 5.77
CA GLN A 31 -9.30 -11.80 7.06
C GLN A 31 -10.21 -10.79 7.75
N THR A 32 -10.13 -10.77 9.08
CA THR A 32 -11.03 -9.99 9.94
C THR A 32 -10.61 -8.52 10.10
N SER A 33 -9.36 -8.16 9.79
CA SER A 33 -8.86 -6.79 9.94
C SER A 33 -7.99 -6.34 8.76
N PHE A 34 -8.15 -5.08 8.34
CA PHE A 34 -7.27 -4.47 7.33
C PHE A 34 -5.80 -4.51 7.77
N ARG A 35 -5.56 -4.39 9.08
CA ARG A 35 -4.22 -4.40 9.67
C ARG A 35 -3.49 -5.72 9.47
N ASP A 36 -4.18 -6.85 9.69
CA ASP A 36 -3.60 -8.19 9.48
C ASP A 36 -3.28 -8.41 8.00
N ALA A 37 -4.20 -8.01 7.11
CA ALA A 37 -4.01 -8.13 5.66
C ALA A 37 -2.83 -7.27 5.19
N LEU A 38 -2.69 -6.06 5.71
CA LEU A 38 -1.57 -5.15 5.44
C LEU A 38 -0.24 -5.74 5.94
N GLN A 39 -0.24 -6.38 7.12
CA GLN A 39 0.93 -7.01 7.70
C GLN A 39 1.39 -8.22 6.89
N GLU A 40 0.47 -9.04 6.37
CA GLU A 40 0.79 -10.14 5.46
C GLU A 40 1.35 -9.64 4.13
N VAL A 41 0.72 -8.64 3.49
CA VAL A 41 1.26 -8.01 2.26
C VAL A 41 2.67 -7.47 2.47
N CYS A 42 2.93 -6.88 3.64
CA CYS A 42 4.24 -6.40 4.00
C CYS A 42 5.25 -7.55 4.21
N THR A 43 4.83 -8.65 4.84
CA THR A 43 5.67 -9.82 5.17
C THR A 43 6.04 -10.61 3.92
N GLU A 44 5.08 -10.83 3.02
CA GLU A 44 5.30 -11.52 1.74
C GLU A 44 6.04 -10.66 0.70
N ASN A 45 6.29 -9.39 1.00
CA ASN A 45 7.05 -8.48 0.14
C ASN A 45 6.48 -8.38 -1.29
N LEU A 46 5.15 -8.42 -1.42
CA LEU A 46 4.47 -8.37 -2.73
C LEU A 46 4.63 -7.01 -3.42
N VAL A 47 4.92 -5.97 -2.65
CA VAL A 47 5.11 -4.60 -3.13
C VAL A 47 6.43 -4.05 -2.58
N PRO A 48 7.58 -4.51 -3.10
CA PRO A 48 8.90 -4.14 -2.58
C PRO A 48 9.18 -2.64 -2.69
N SER A 49 8.65 -2.00 -3.75
CA SER A 49 8.68 -0.55 -3.97
C SER A 49 8.05 0.26 -2.83
N ARG A 50 7.09 -0.33 -2.11
CA ARG A 50 6.30 0.34 -1.07
C ARG A 50 6.46 -0.24 0.33
N GLN A 51 7.27 -1.27 0.50
CA GLN A 51 7.40 -1.95 1.78
C GLN A 51 7.79 -0.99 2.92
N LYS A 52 8.64 0.01 2.64
CA LYS A 52 9.01 1.05 3.60
C LYS A 52 7.82 1.94 4.02
N THR A 53 6.97 2.31 3.06
CA THR A 53 5.76 3.10 3.32
C THR A 53 4.71 2.28 4.06
N LEU A 54 4.49 1.01 3.66
CA LEU A 54 3.54 0.12 4.32
C LEU A 54 3.97 -0.19 5.77
N LYS A 55 5.26 -0.42 6.03
CA LYS A 55 5.80 -0.55 7.39
C LYS A 55 5.60 0.72 8.22
N ALA A 56 5.79 1.90 7.60
CA ALA A 56 5.56 3.16 8.28
C ALA A 56 4.08 3.34 8.64
N GLU A 57 3.15 2.98 7.75
CA GLU A 57 1.70 3.00 8.04
C GLU A 57 1.30 1.99 9.14
N LEU A 58 1.89 0.79 9.16
CA LEU A 58 1.68 -0.21 10.22
C LEU A 58 2.20 0.24 11.59
N GLN A 59 3.31 0.99 11.61
CA GLN A 59 3.92 1.51 12.85
C GLN A 59 3.31 2.82 13.32
N ARG A 60 2.52 3.50 12.50
CA ARG A 60 1.91 4.78 12.85
C ARG A 60 0.55 4.54 13.52
N PRO A 61 0.41 4.76 14.85
CA PRO A 61 -0.90 4.82 15.48
C PRO A 61 -1.61 6.10 14.98
N GLY A 62 -2.49 5.96 14.00
CA GLY A 62 -3.31 7.04 13.43
C GLY A 62 -3.18 7.30 11.94
N GLY A 63 -2.62 6.36 11.16
CA GLY A 63 -2.76 6.33 9.70
C GLY A 63 -4.13 5.80 9.25
N PHE A 64 -4.24 5.37 7.98
CA PHE A 64 -5.48 4.85 7.33
C PHE A 64 -6.27 3.78 8.13
N LEU A 65 -5.63 3.17 9.13
CA LEU A 65 -6.14 2.13 10.02
C LEU A 65 -7.09 2.62 11.13
N GLN A 66 -7.29 3.93 11.31
CA GLN A 66 -8.14 4.49 12.37
C GLN A 66 -9.56 4.86 11.90
N LEU A 67 -9.89 4.59 10.62
CA LEU A 67 -11.21 4.86 10.02
C LEU A 67 -12.11 3.62 9.94
N GLU A 68 -11.65 2.45 10.41
CA GLU A 68 -12.48 1.26 10.68
C GLU A 68 -13.12 1.33 12.07
#